data_AF-A0A179FIM3-F1
#
_entry.id   AF-A0A179FIM3-F1
#
_cell.length_a   1.000
_cell.length_b   1.000
_cell.length_c   1.000
_cell.angle_alpha   90.00
_cell.angle_beta   90.00
_cell.angle_gamma   90.00
#
_symmetry.space_group_name_H-M   'P 1'
#
loop_
_entity.id
_entity.type
_entity.pdbx_description
1 polymer ?
#
loop_
_entity_poly.entity_id
_entity_poly.type
_entity_poly.pdbx_seq_one_letter_code
_entity_poly.pdbx_strand_id
1 'polypeptide(L)'
;MANQSSSAPLLNPTSQPPPTLTKPSPMASGAITTLGALKFVLGAACAVAPRFSGGLFLLDVTPQAVIMTRLFGSGVAALGALTWSLNKWANEGKVTKDELRRAVIFNLAEDVADVASCAIGYTTGMYGAGTLGMLGGGCAGLAALGVLGLIGLSKKE
;
A
#
# COMPACT_ATOMS: atom_id res chain seq x y z
N MET A 1 3.86 54.51 -42.61
CA MET A 1 3.73 53.04 -42.75
C MET A 1 4.44 52.40 -41.57
N ALA A 2 3.68 51.99 -40.54
CA ALA A 2 4.22 51.34 -39.35
C ALA A 2 4.18 49.81 -39.57
N ASN A 3 5.34 49.18 -39.42
CA ASN A 3 5.53 47.74 -39.65
C ASN A 3 5.14 46.97 -38.38
N GLN A 4 4.09 46.14 -38.45
CA GLN A 4 3.72 45.19 -37.41
C GLN A 4 4.61 43.94 -37.53
N SER A 5 5.58 43.78 -36.64
CA SER A 5 6.20 42.47 -36.42
C SER A 5 5.50 41.76 -35.29
N SER A 6 4.60 40.85 -35.69
CA SER A 6 4.06 39.78 -34.87
C SER A 6 5.17 38.77 -34.56
N SER A 7 5.36 38.41 -33.30
CA SER A 7 6.01 37.16 -32.88
C SER A 7 5.62 36.86 -31.43
N ALA A 8 4.64 35.98 -31.28
CA ALA A 8 4.24 35.40 -30.00
C ALA A 8 5.43 34.68 -29.34
N PRO A 9 5.63 34.78 -28.01
CA PRO A 9 6.60 33.94 -27.34
C PRO A 9 6.04 32.53 -27.24
N LEU A 10 6.77 31.62 -27.88
CA LEU A 10 6.60 30.17 -27.90
C LEU A 10 6.36 29.62 -26.49
N LEU A 11 5.24 28.93 -26.32
CA LEU A 11 5.01 28.01 -25.21
C LEU A 11 6.23 27.07 -25.15
N ASN A 12 7.06 27.23 -24.14
CA ASN A 12 8.10 26.27 -23.80
C ASN A 12 7.36 25.00 -23.36
N PRO A 13 7.27 23.93 -24.16
CA PRO A 13 6.77 22.68 -23.65
C PRO A 13 7.87 22.20 -22.72
N THR A 14 7.70 22.39 -21.42
CA THR A 14 8.51 21.74 -20.40
C THR A 14 8.50 20.26 -20.75
N SER A 15 9.56 19.80 -21.40
CA SER A 15 9.76 18.44 -21.85
C SER A 15 10.00 17.62 -20.60
N GLN A 16 8.92 17.25 -19.91
CA GLN A 16 8.99 16.18 -18.94
C GLN A 16 9.57 14.98 -19.69
N PRO A 17 10.72 14.42 -19.27
CA PRO A 17 11.23 13.21 -19.87
C PRO A 17 10.13 12.15 -19.79
N PRO A 18 9.98 11.31 -20.84
CA PRO A 18 8.94 10.30 -20.88
C PRO A 18 9.03 9.45 -19.61
N PRO A 19 7.89 9.10 -19.00
CA PRO A 19 7.89 8.30 -17.78
C PRO A 19 8.67 7.00 -18.04
N THR A 20 9.68 6.75 -17.21
CA THR A 20 10.56 5.60 -17.38
C THR A 20 9.80 4.32 -17.06
N LEU A 21 9.45 3.58 -18.13
CA LEU A 21 8.90 2.23 -18.08
C LEU A 21 10.00 1.20 -17.73
N THR A 22 10.78 1.48 -16.69
CA THR A 22 11.81 0.54 -16.23
C THR A 22 11.14 -0.50 -15.34
N LYS A 23 11.52 -1.76 -15.51
CA LYS A 23 11.00 -2.85 -14.68
C LYS A 23 11.45 -2.68 -13.21
N PRO A 24 10.64 -3.09 -12.22
CA PRO A 24 11.10 -3.21 -10.84
C PRO A 24 12.20 -4.29 -10.73
N SER A 25 13.15 -4.10 -9.81
CA SER A 25 14.11 -5.17 -9.51
C SER A 25 13.38 -6.43 -8.99
N PRO A 26 13.92 -7.65 -9.20
CA PRO A 26 13.25 -8.88 -8.78
C PRO A 26 12.92 -8.92 -7.27
N MET A 27 13.83 -8.38 -6.45
CA MET A 27 13.61 -8.26 -5.01
C MET A 27 12.47 -7.30 -4.67
N ALA A 28 12.38 -6.14 -5.32
CA ALA A 28 11.27 -5.19 -5.15
C ALA A 28 9.95 -5.84 -5.57
N SER A 29 9.94 -6.49 -6.74
CA SER A 29 8.76 -7.15 -7.27
C SER A 29 8.26 -8.26 -6.34
N GLY A 30 9.16 -9.05 -5.78
CA GLY A 30 8.83 -10.07 -4.77
C GLY A 30 8.21 -9.46 -3.52
N ALA A 31 8.87 -8.46 -2.93
CA ALA A 31 8.37 -7.78 -1.73
C ALA A 31 6.99 -7.15 -1.94
N ILE A 32 6.78 -6.44 -3.06
CA ILE A 32 5.51 -5.77 -3.37
C ILE A 32 4.41 -6.80 -3.68
N THR A 33 4.74 -7.91 -4.36
CA THR A 33 3.78 -9.00 -4.59
C THR A 33 3.32 -9.60 -3.27
N THR A 34 4.25 -9.91 -2.37
CA THR A 34 3.93 -10.46 -1.05
C THR A 34 3.09 -9.49 -0.23
N LEU A 35 3.45 -8.19 -0.20
CA LEU A 35 2.67 -7.15 0.46
C LEU A 35 1.24 -7.08 -0.07
N GLY A 36 1.08 -6.98 -1.39
CA GLY A 36 -0.23 -6.87 -2.03
C GLY A 36 -1.09 -8.11 -1.82
N ALA A 37 -0.52 -9.31 -1.96
CA ALA A 37 -1.22 -10.57 -1.74
C ALA A 37 -1.67 -10.76 -0.30
N LEU A 38 -0.80 -10.48 0.69
CA LEU A 38 -1.14 -10.60 2.10
C LEU A 38 -2.25 -9.62 2.49
N LYS A 39 -2.17 -8.37 2.05
CA LYS A 39 -3.23 -7.38 2.31
C LYS A 39 -4.55 -7.72 1.64
N PHE A 40 -4.50 -8.23 0.41
CA PHE A 40 -5.69 -8.72 -0.26
C PHE A 40 -6.37 -9.84 0.55
N VAL A 41 -5.61 -10.87 0.92
CA VAL A 41 -6.13 -12.03 1.65
C VAL A 41 -6.64 -11.64 3.03
N LEU A 42 -5.85 -10.87 3.79
CA LEU A 42 -6.21 -10.45 5.14
C LEU A 42 -7.44 -9.52 5.13
N GLY A 43 -7.44 -8.52 4.24
CA GLY A 43 -8.59 -7.63 4.08
C GLY A 43 -9.85 -8.37 3.67
N ALA A 44 -9.75 -9.29 2.70
CA ALA A 44 -10.87 -10.11 2.25
C ALA A 44 -11.39 -11.03 3.38
N ALA A 45 -10.50 -11.63 4.17
CA ALA A 45 -10.87 -12.42 5.33
C ALA A 45 -11.61 -11.58 6.39
N CYS A 46 -11.16 -10.36 6.66
CA CYS A 46 -11.86 -9.41 7.55
C CYS A 46 -13.22 -8.98 6.99
N ALA A 47 -13.36 -8.84 5.66
CA ALA A 47 -14.62 -8.50 5.00
C ALA A 47 -15.64 -9.65 4.99
N VAL A 48 -15.19 -10.89 4.78
CA VAL A 48 -16.07 -12.05 4.65
C VAL A 48 -16.38 -12.68 6.01
N ALA A 49 -15.36 -12.88 6.83
CA ALA A 49 -15.43 -13.62 8.09
C ALA A 49 -14.78 -12.85 9.26
N PRO A 50 -15.29 -11.66 9.63
CA PRO A 50 -14.64 -10.76 10.59
C PRO A 50 -14.38 -11.39 11.97
N ARG A 51 -15.30 -12.21 12.49
CA ARG A 51 -15.12 -12.89 13.78
C ARG A 51 -14.05 -13.99 13.74
N PHE A 52 -14.01 -14.75 12.65
CA PHE A 52 -13.00 -15.78 12.46
C PHE A 52 -11.61 -15.12 12.33
N SER A 53 -11.51 -14.10 11.49
CA SER A 53 -10.29 -13.32 11.29
C SER A 53 -9.83 -12.65 12.58
N GLY A 54 -10.73 -12.02 13.34
CA GLY A 54 -10.40 -11.45 14.65
C GLY A 54 -9.89 -12.51 15.64
N GLY A 55 -10.51 -13.70 15.65
CA GLY A 55 -10.06 -14.84 16.46
C GLY A 55 -8.63 -15.29 16.14
N LEU A 56 -8.20 -15.23 14.87
CA LEU A 56 -6.81 -15.50 14.48
C LEU A 56 -5.82 -14.51 15.08
N PHE A 57 -6.26 -13.30 15.43
CA PHE A 57 -5.45 -12.26 16.07
C PHE A 57 -5.70 -12.14 17.58
N LEU A 58 -6.39 -13.11 18.19
CA LEU A 58 -6.79 -13.06 19.61
C LEU A 58 -7.62 -11.81 19.95
N LEU A 59 -8.41 -11.32 19.00
CA LEU A 59 -9.35 -10.22 19.18
C LEU A 59 -10.77 -10.76 19.28
N ASP A 60 -11.48 -10.36 20.35
CA ASP A 60 -12.92 -10.60 20.45
C ASP A 60 -13.69 -9.50 19.71
N VAL A 61 -14.23 -9.85 18.54
CA VAL A 61 -14.95 -8.91 17.68
C VAL A 61 -16.41 -8.85 18.10
N THR A 62 -16.74 -7.81 18.86
CA THR A 62 -18.12 -7.52 19.27
C THR A 62 -19.04 -7.40 18.06
N PRO A 63 -20.35 -7.70 18.18
CA PRO A 63 -21.30 -7.60 17.08
C PRO A 63 -21.31 -6.24 16.37
N GLN A 64 -21.05 -5.15 17.09
CA GLN A 64 -20.98 -3.80 16.53
C GLN A 64 -19.67 -3.58 15.75
N ALA A 65 -18.55 -4.10 16.26
CA ALA A 65 -17.26 -4.01 15.59
C ALA A 65 -17.23 -4.76 14.25
N VAL A 66 -18.07 -5.79 14.07
CA VAL A 66 -18.18 -6.56 12.81
C VAL A 66 -18.37 -5.66 11.58
N ILE A 67 -19.23 -4.63 11.66
CA ILE A 67 -19.49 -3.75 10.52
C ILE A 67 -18.24 -2.94 10.17
N MET A 68 -17.55 -2.42 11.18
CA MET A 68 -16.30 -1.67 11.00
C MET A 68 -15.18 -2.56 10.46
N THR A 69 -15.03 -3.78 10.97
CA THR A 69 -14.06 -4.76 10.47
C THR A 69 -14.31 -5.09 9.00
N ARG A 70 -15.58 -5.16 8.56
CA ARG A 70 -15.91 -5.40 7.16
C ARG A 70 -15.57 -4.22 6.25
N LEU A 71 -15.95 -3.01 6.66
CA LEU A 71 -15.65 -1.78 5.93
C LEU A 71 -14.13 -1.60 5.79
N PHE A 72 -13.41 -1.68 6.91
CA PHE A 72 -11.96 -1.59 6.91
C PHE A 72 -11.32 -2.70 6.06
N GLY A 73 -11.69 -3.96 6.30
CA GLY A 73 -11.17 -5.11 5.56
C GLY A 73 -11.37 -5.00 4.05
N SER A 74 -12.53 -4.48 3.60
CA SER A 74 -12.78 -4.26 2.17
C SER A 74 -11.85 -3.21 1.55
N GLY A 75 -11.53 -2.15 2.30
CA GLY A 75 -10.56 -1.13 1.88
C GLY A 75 -9.14 -1.68 1.79
N VAL A 76 -8.70 -2.44 2.81
CA VAL A 76 -7.40 -3.12 2.81
C VAL A 76 -7.30 -4.12 1.67
N ALA A 77 -8.37 -4.87 1.41
CA ALA A 77 -8.42 -5.82 0.30
C ALA A 77 -8.26 -5.11 -1.06
N ALA A 78 -8.98 -4.00 -1.26
CA ALA A 78 -8.90 -3.22 -2.48
C ALA A 78 -7.50 -2.63 -2.69
N LEU A 79 -6.87 -2.09 -1.64
CA LEU A 79 -5.50 -1.57 -1.69
C LEU A 79 -4.47 -2.68 -1.98
N GLY A 80 -4.62 -3.86 -1.36
CA GLY A 80 -3.78 -5.01 -1.62
C GLY A 80 -3.90 -5.51 -3.07
N ALA A 81 -5.14 -5.64 -3.57
CA ALA A 81 -5.42 -6.02 -4.95
C ALA A 81 -4.85 -5.02 -5.96
N LEU A 82 -5.00 -3.71 -5.69
CA LEU A 82 -4.45 -2.66 -6.52
C LEU A 82 -2.93 -2.75 -6.60
N THR A 83 -2.24 -2.85 -5.45
CA THR A 83 -0.78 -2.97 -5.39
C THR A 83 -0.27 -4.21 -6.09
N TRP A 84 -0.95 -5.35 -5.90
CA TRP A 84 -0.60 -6.60 -6.59
C TRP A 84 -0.77 -6.46 -8.11
N SER A 85 -1.88 -5.88 -8.56
CA SER A 85 -2.16 -5.66 -9.99
C SER A 85 -1.15 -4.70 -10.62
N LEU A 86 -0.86 -3.57 -9.96
CA LEU A 86 0.13 -2.60 -10.43
C LEU A 86 1.52 -3.21 -10.51
N ASN A 87 1.92 -4.05 -9.55
CA ASN A 87 3.21 -4.73 -9.64
C ASN A 87 3.26 -5.68 -10.84
N LYS A 88 2.20 -6.45 -11.07
CA LYS A 88 2.12 -7.31 -12.26
C LYS A 88 2.23 -6.49 -13.55
N TRP A 89 1.48 -5.41 -13.67
CA TRP A 89 1.51 -4.54 -14.86
C TRP A 89 2.83 -3.80 -15.04
N ALA A 90 3.50 -3.40 -13.97
CA ALA A 90 4.84 -2.82 -14.02
C ALA A 90 5.88 -3.84 -14.52
N ASN A 91 5.74 -5.11 -14.16
CA ASN A 91 6.59 -6.19 -14.70
C ASN A 91 6.36 -6.47 -16.19
N GLU A 92 5.18 -6.14 -16.70
CA GLU A 92 4.78 -6.20 -18.11
C GLU A 92 5.10 -4.91 -18.89
N GLY A 93 5.64 -3.87 -18.23
CA GLY A 93 5.94 -2.58 -18.86
C GLY A 93 4.70 -1.74 -19.20
N LYS A 94 3.55 -2.02 -18.57
CA LYS A 94 2.27 -1.32 -18.82
C LYS A 94 2.00 -0.15 -17.88
N VAL A 95 2.74 -0.07 -16.77
CA VAL A 95 2.55 0.90 -15.69
C VAL A 95 3.90 1.48 -15.30
N THR A 96 3.90 2.74 -14.90
CA THR A 96 5.11 3.47 -14.53
C THR A 96 5.60 3.09 -13.13
N LYS A 97 6.92 3.21 -12.88
CA LYS A 97 7.47 3.02 -11.53
C LYS A 97 6.84 3.97 -10.51
N ASP A 98 6.44 5.16 -10.91
CA ASP A 98 5.85 6.17 -10.02
C ASP A 98 4.44 5.78 -9.56
N GLU A 99 3.62 5.21 -10.44
CA GLU A 99 2.29 4.69 -10.06
C GLU A 99 2.40 3.53 -9.07
N LEU A 100 3.31 2.59 -9.33
CA LEU A 100 3.60 1.49 -8.40
C LEU A 100 4.14 2.02 -7.07
N ARG A 101 5.06 2.98 -7.11
CA ARG A 101 5.63 3.61 -5.92
C ARG A 101 4.55 4.27 -5.06
N ARG A 102 3.61 4.99 -5.67
CA ARG A 102 2.49 5.62 -4.95
C ARG A 102 1.64 4.56 -4.24
N ALA A 103 1.28 3.47 -4.91
CA ALA A 103 0.51 2.39 -4.30
C ALA A 103 1.23 1.75 -3.10
N VAL A 104 2.54 1.53 -3.21
CA VAL A 104 3.36 1.03 -2.09
C VAL A 104 3.43 2.03 -0.94
N ILE A 105 3.57 3.34 -1.21
CA ILE A 105 3.55 4.39 -0.17
C ILE A 105 2.21 4.39 0.57
N PHE A 106 1.08 4.26 -0.14
CA PHE A 106 -0.23 4.19 0.52
C PHE A 106 -0.37 2.98 1.42
N ASN A 107 0.12 1.81 0.98
CA ASN A 107 0.13 0.63 1.82
C ASN A 107 1.03 0.80 3.05
N LEU A 108 2.23 1.36 2.88
CA LEU A 108 3.14 1.64 3.99
C LEU A 108 2.53 2.63 5.00
N ALA A 109 1.87 3.68 4.53
CA ALA A 109 1.23 4.67 5.40
C ALA A 109 0.11 4.02 6.24
N GLU A 110 -0.67 3.13 5.64
CA GLU A 110 -1.69 2.37 6.36
C GLU A 110 -1.07 1.38 7.36
N ASP A 111 -0.01 0.65 7.00
CA ASP A 111 0.65 -0.28 7.94
C ASP A 111 1.24 0.47 9.15
N VAL A 112 1.79 1.67 8.94
CA VAL A 112 2.31 2.52 10.03
C VAL A 112 1.16 3.01 10.93
N ALA A 113 0.04 3.42 10.33
CA ALA A 113 -1.15 3.81 11.09
C ALA A 113 -1.70 2.63 11.93
N ASP A 114 -1.66 1.42 11.38
CA ASP A 114 -2.08 0.21 12.07
C ASP A 114 -1.15 -0.16 13.22
N VAL A 115 0.17 -0.05 13.05
CA VAL A 115 1.14 -0.26 14.14
C VAL A 115 0.91 0.75 15.27
N ALA A 116 0.69 2.03 14.93
CA ALA A 116 0.39 3.07 15.91
C ALA A 116 -0.93 2.78 16.64
N SER A 117 -1.96 2.38 15.91
CA SER A 117 -3.26 1.97 16.47
C SER A 117 -3.11 0.76 17.38
N CYS A 118 -2.23 -0.19 17.01
CA CYS A 118 -1.93 -1.35 17.83
C CYS A 118 -1.23 -0.96 19.15
N ALA A 119 -0.27 -0.03 19.08
CA ALA A 119 0.40 0.47 20.27
C ALA A 119 -0.56 1.22 21.21
N ILE A 120 -1.48 2.01 20.65
CA ILE A 120 -2.50 2.74 21.44
C ILE A 120 -3.47 1.76 22.10
N GLY A 121 -3.98 0.77 21.37
CA GLY A 121 -4.89 -0.24 21.92
C GLY A 121 -4.26 -1.05 23.06
N TYR A 122 -2.98 -1.40 22.92
CA TYR A 122 -2.23 -2.04 24.00
C TYR A 122 -2.03 -1.14 25.22
N THR A 123 -1.56 0.09 25.02
CA THR A 123 -1.26 1.02 26.14
C THR A 123 -2.51 1.47 26.90
N THR A 124 -3.68 1.45 26.25
CA THR A 124 -4.99 1.73 26.88
C THR A 124 -5.64 0.49 27.51
N GLY A 125 -5.00 -0.68 27.42
CA GLY A 125 -5.49 -1.92 28.05
C GLY A 125 -6.63 -2.61 27.30
N MET A 126 -6.84 -2.31 26.01
CA MET A 126 -7.90 -2.95 25.21
C MET A 126 -7.62 -4.43 24.91
N TYR A 127 -6.35 -4.84 24.89
CA TYR A 127 -5.93 -6.23 24.71
C TYR A 127 -4.51 -6.47 25.25
N GLY A 128 -4.14 -7.74 25.38
CA GLY A 128 -2.85 -8.17 25.92
C GLY A 128 -1.68 -8.15 24.93
N ALA A 129 -0.48 -8.41 25.44
CA ALA A 129 0.75 -8.42 24.66
C ALA A 129 0.76 -9.47 23.53
N GLY A 130 0.04 -10.58 23.68
CA GLY A 130 -0.11 -11.59 22.62
C GLY A 130 -0.79 -11.02 21.36
N THR A 131 -1.91 -10.30 21.56
CA THR A 131 -2.63 -9.60 20.48
C THR A 131 -1.75 -8.53 19.83
N LEU A 132 -1.04 -7.73 20.64
CA LEU A 132 -0.08 -6.74 20.12
C LEU A 132 1.01 -7.41 19.27
N GLY A 133 1.57 -8.53 19.75
CA GLY A 133 2.63 -9.26 19.07
C GLY A 133 2.17 -9.80 17.70
N MET A 134 0.96 -10.34 17.62
CA MET A 134 0.47 -10.90 16.35
C MET A 134 -0.04 -9.81 15.40
N LEU A 135 -0.90 -8.90 15.86
CA LEU A 135 -1.49 -7.87 15.02
C LEU A 135 -0.47 -6.76 14.71
N GLY A 136 0.11 -6.15 15.75
CA GLY A 136 1.11 -5.10 15.61
C GLY A 136 2.40 -5.61 14.95
N GLY A 137 2.84 -6.82 15.28
CA GLY A 137 3.97 -7.47 14.60
C GLY A 137 3.67 -7.77 13.13
N GLY A 138 2.44 -8.20 12.80
CA GLY A 138 1.98 -8.38 11.43
C GLY A 138 2.05 -7.09 10.61
N CYS A 139 1.46 -6.00 11.12
CA CYS A 139 1.49 -4.68 10.46
C CYS A 139 2.93 -4.15 10.32
N ALA A 140 3.78 -4.32 11.34
CA ALA A 140 5.19 -3.95 11.25
C ALA A 140 5.95 -4.76 10.18
N GLY A 141 5.64 -6.05 10.04
CA GLY A 141 6.18 -6.91 8.97
C GLY A 141 5.75 -6.45 7.57
N LEU A 142 4.48 -6.08 7.41
CA LEU A 142 3.96 -5.53 6.14
C LEU A 142 4.59 -4.17 5.82
N ALA A 143 4.74 -3.28 6.81
CA ALA A 143 5.47 -2.03 6.65
C ALA A 143 6.91 -2.27 6.17
N ALA A 144 7.61 -3.25 6.75
CA ALA A 144 8.96 -3.60 6.33
C ALA A 144 9.01 -4.07 4.87
N LEU A 145 8.03 -4.87 4.41
CA LEU A 145 7.90 -5.24 2.99
C LEU A 145 7.66 -4.02 2.10
N GLY A 146 6.84 -3.06 2.54
CA GLY A 146 6.62 -1.79 1.84
C GLY A 146 7.92 -1.00 1.68
N VAL A 147 8.70 -0.85 2.75
CA VAL A 147 10.01 -0.18 2.72
C VAL A 147 10.98 -0.90 1.77
N LEU A 148 11.09 -2.23 1.84
CA LEU A 148 11.93 -3.02 0.94
C LEU A 148 11.52 -2.83 -0.53
N GLY A 149 10.22 -2.81 -0.80
CA GLY A 149 9.67 -2.50 -2.12
C GLY A 149 10.12 -1.11 -2.63
N LEU A 150 9.99 -0.07 -1.79
CA LEU A 150 10.38 1.30 -2.15
C LEU A 150 11.88 1.46 -2.39
N ILE A 151 12.73 0.82 -1.57
CA ILE A 151 14.19 0.82 -1.77
C ILE A 151 14.52 0.20 -3.13
N GLY A 152 13.90 -0.94 -3.45
CA GLY A 152 14.14 -1.63 -4.71
C GLY A 152 13.55 -0.95 -5.95
N LEU A 153 12.57 -0.05 -5.79
CA LEU A 153 12.07 0.83 -6.86
C LEU A 153 12.95 2.07 -7.10
N SER A 154 13.67 2.53 -6.07
CA SER A 154 14.47 3.76 -6.11
C SER A 154 15.85 3.60 -6.74
N LYS A 155 16.35 2.36 -6.88
CA LYS A 155 17.59 2.09 -7.61
C LYS A 155 17.38 2.40 -9.10
N LYS A 156 18.11 3.40 -9.61
CA LYS A 156 18.33 3.57 -11.05
C LYS A 156 19.23 2.43 -11.50
N GLU A 157 18.70 1.58 -12.37
CA GLU A 157 19.51 0.72 -13.24
C GLU A 157 20.01 1.54 -14.42
#